data_AF-A0A7X3YA30-F1
#
_entry.id   AF-A0A7X3YA30-F1
#
_cell.length_a   1.000
_cell.length_b   1.000
_cell.length_c   1.000
_cell.angle_alpha   90.00
_cell.angle_beta   90.00
_cell.angle_gamma   90.00
#
_symmetry.space_group_name_H-M   'P 1'
#
loop_
_entity.id
_entity.type
_entity.pdbx_description
1 polymer ?
#
loop_
_entity_poly.entity_id
_entity_poly.type
_entity_poly.pdbx_seq_one_letter_code
_entity_poly.pdbx_strand_id
1 'polypeptide(L)'
;MTTNEYLVCFMFVSVCGFLMAGFPVAFTLAGVALLFAGISASLGVFDFAFLGIFPNRVYGNAMISEILVAVPLFVFMGVMLERSKVAEELLDTMGMLFGAMRGGLGISVCVVGALLAASTGIVGATVVTMGLLSLPTMLRRGYSASLACGSICASGTLGQIIPPSLVLVVLGDQISDAYQEAQRKLGNFAPDPVSVGDLFAGALLPGLALVGMYILYQMFIAWLRPESSPPIPRDELVQGRTNREIAMQVARALVAPVVLIVAVLGSILAGIATPTEAAAVGAVGATLLGGLRLDPDKGLPIYAAATGLVVVLFLTAFMDLRVSRDDIPAMDGVGILVAVACCIALAWGIWVSLARVYGSGGLHEVMRSTTRVSAMVFGIVIGAQLFSS
;
A
#
# COMPACT_ATOMS: atom_id res chain seq x y z
N MET A 1 30.36 19.49 21.20
CA MET A 1 29.69 19.41 19.90
C MET A 1 30.27 20.46 18.98
N THR A 2 30.57 20.11 17.73
CA THR A 2 31.00 21.10 16.72
C THR A 2 29.85 22.05 16.36
N THR A 3 30.13 23.25 15.82
CA THR A 3 29.08 24.19 15.35
C THR A 3 28.11 23.51 14.37
N ASN A 4 28.61 22.57 13.57
CA ASN A 4 27.81 21.72 12.69
C ASN A 4 26.79 20.85 13.44
N GLU A 5 27.20 20.17 14.50
CA GLU A 5 26.30 19.30 15.28
C GLU A 5 25.16 20.09 15.93
N TYR A 6 25.42 21.32 16.40
CA TYR A 6 24.36 22.19 16.91
C TYR A 6 23.37 22.59 15.82
N LEU A 7 23.86 22.99 14.64
CA LEU A 7 23.01 23.37 13.51
C LEU A 7 22.12 22.21 13.05
N VAL A 8 22.66 20.99 12.96
CA VAL A 8 21.90 19.79 12.61
C VAL A 8 20.81 19.49 13.65
N CYS A 9 21.13 19.58 14.95
CA CYS A 9 20.14 19.41 16.01
C CYS A 9 19.01 20.46 15.91
N PHE A 10 19.35 21.73 15.71
CA PHE A 10 18.35 22.79 15.53
C PHE A 10 17.53 22.60 14.26
N MET A 11 18.14 22.12 13.17
CA MET A 11 17.46 21.82 11.91
C MET A 11 16.41 20.72 12.12
N PHE A 12 16.77 19.65 12.83
CA PHE A 12 15.85 18.56 13.17
C PHE A 12 14.69 19.00 14.06
N VAL A 13 14.97 19.75 15.13
CA VAL A 13 13.93 20.31 16.02
C VAL A 13 13.00 21.24 15.27
N SER A 14 13.52 22.07 14.36
CA SER A 14 12.73 22.99 13.54
C SER A 14 11.78 22.24 12.61
N VAL A 15 12.25 21.18 11.94
CA VAL A 15 11.37 20.31 11.13
C VAL A 15 10.25 19.72 11.98
N CYS A 16 10.57 19.13 13.13
CA CYS A 16 9.57 18.58 14.03
C CYS A 16 8.53 19.63 14.44
N GLY A 17 8.96 20.84 14.79
CA GLY A 17 8.07 21.95 15.14
C GLY A 17 7.12 22.35 14.02
N PHE A 18 7.63 22.53 12.79
CA PHE A 18 6.81 22.89 11.63
C PHE A 18 5.85 21.76 11.20
N LEU A 19 6.29 20.50 11.29
CA LEU A 19 5.43 19.34 11.02
C LEU A 19 4.29 19.25 12.03
N MET A 20 4.56 19.48 13.32
CA MET A 20 3.53 19.53 14.36
C MET A 20 2.57 20.72 14.19
N ALA A 21 3.05 21.84 13.64
CA ALA A 21 2.21 22.98 13.27
C ALA A 21 1.30 22.71 12.05
N GLY A 22 1.42 21.53 11.42
CA GLY A 22 0.57 21.10 10.31
C GLY A 22 0.99 21.64 8.93
N PHE A 23 2.21 22.16 8.80
CA PHE A 23 2.73 22.54 7.48
C PHE A 23 2.97 21.31 6.59
N PRO A 24 2.68 21.37 5.28
CA PRO A 24 2.86 20.23 4.40
C PRO A 24 4.32 19.75 4.37
N VAL A 25 4.51 18.44 4.53
CA VAL A 25 5.81 17.79 4.74
C VAL A 25 6.84 18.19 3.70
N ALA A 26 6.47 18.19 2.41
CA ALA A 26 7.37 18.54 1.31
C ALA A 26 7.97 19.95 1.46
N PHE A 27 7.14 20.94 1.79
CA PHE A 27 7.58 22.33 1.96
C PHE A 27 8.36 22.52 3.25
N THR A 28 8.00 21.80 4.32
CA THR A 28 8.73 21.84 5.58
C THR A 28 10.15 21.31 5.41
N LEU A 29 10.31 20.15 4.77
CA LEU A 29 11.64 19.56 4.53
C LEU A 29 12.50 20.46 3.66
N ALA A 30 11.98 20.91 2.51
CA ALA A 30 12.72 21.77 1.60
C ALA A 30 13.02 23.16 2.20
N GLY A 31 12.03 23.77 2.85
CA GLY A 31 12.13 25.12 3.40
C GLY A 31 13.09 25.19 4.59
N VAL A 32 13.02 24.22 5.51
CA VAL A 32 13.96 24.16 6.65
C VAL A 32 15.38 23.87 6.16
N ALA A 33 15.55 22.98 5.17
CA ALA A 33 16.86 22.72 4.56
C ALA A 33 17.47 24.00 3.95
N LEU A 34 16.73 24.75 3.15
CA LEU A 34 17.21 26.00 2.54
C LEU A 34 17.49 27.09 3.58
N LEU A 35 16.66 27.19 4.61
CA LEU A 35 16.84 28.15 5.70
C LEU A 35 18.15 27.87 6.46
N PHE A 36 18.39 26.61 6.82
CA PHE A 36 19.61 26.22 7.51
C PHE A 36 20.84 26.23 6.59
N ALA A 37 20.69 25.97 5.29
CA ALA A 37 21.78 26.17 4.32
C ALA A 37 22.23 27.64 4.29
N GLY A 38 21.28 28.59 4.27
CA GLY A 38 21.59 30.02 4.32
C GLY A 38 22.26 30.45 5.63
N ILE A 39 21.76 29.97 6.78
CA ILE A 39 22.37 30.24 8.09
C ILE A 39 23.79 29.66 8.15
N SER A 40 23.96 28.39 7.75
CA SER A 40 25.24 27.69 7.79
C SER A 40 26.28 28.33 6.85
N ALA A 41 25.84 28.84 5.70
CA ALA A 41 26.70 29.58 4.78
C ALA A 41 27.16 30.92 5.37
N SER A 42 26.28 31.65 6.07
CA SER A 42 26.67 32.90 6.75
C SER A 42 27.65 32.70 7.91
N LEU A 43 27.64 31.51 8.51
CA LEU A 43 28.61 31.08 9.54
C LEU A 43 29.91 30.52 8.94
N GLY A 44 30.03 30.46 7.60
CA GLY A 44 31.21 29.93 6.90
C GLY A 44 31.37 28.41 6.99
N VAL A 45 30.31 27.69 7.37
CA VAL A 45 30.34 26.24 7.60
C VAL A 45 29.85 25.45 6.39
N PHE A 46 29.02 26.08 5.54
CA PHE A 46 28.43 25.47 4.35
C PHE A 46 28.76 26.26 3.07
N ASP A 47 29.07 25.56 1.98
CA ASP A 47 29.34 26.18 0.67
C ASP A 47 28.09 26.09 -0.22
N PHE A 48 27.66 27.22 -0.76
CA PHE A 48 26.55 27.30 -1.72
C PHE A 48 26.77 26.46 -2.99
N ALA A 49 28.01 26.11 -3.32
CA ALA A 49 28.31 25.21 -4.43
C ALA A 49 27.59 23.84 -4.30
N PHE A 50 27.34 23.35 -3.07
CA PHE A 50 26.61 22.10 -2.85
C PHE A 50 25.15 22.16 -3.30
N LEU A 51 24.51 23.34 -3.27
CA LEU A 51 23.16 23.53 -3.83
C LEU A 51 23.14 23.38 -5.35
N GLY A 52 24.27 23.67 -6.03
CA GLY A 52 24.40 23.47 -7.49
C GLY A 52 24.38 22.00 -7.91
N ILE A 53 24.66 21.08 -6.97
CA ILE A 53 24.66 19.63 -7.20
C ILE A 53 23.24 19.05 -7.02
N PHE A 54 22.35 19.77 -6.33
CA PHE A 54 21.00 19.32 -6.02
C PHE A 54 20.17 18.94 -7.26
N PRO A 55 20.12 19.73 -8.37
CA PRO A 55 19.39 19.33 -9.57
C PRO A 55 19.84 17.97 -10.11
N ASN A 56 21.15 17.69 -10.10
CA ASN A 56 21.68 16.39 -10.53
C ASN A 56 21.28 15.25 -9.58
N ARG A 57 21.15 15.49 -8.27
CA ARG A 57 20.65 14.47 -7.34
C ARG A 57 19.17 14.16 -7.57
N VAL A 58 18.35 15.19 -7.79
CA VAL A 58 16.92 15.01 -8.03
C VAL A 58 16.66 14.33 -9.37
N TYR A 59 17.19 14.89 -10.47
CA TYR A 59 16.92 14.36 -11.80
C TYR A 59 17.78 13.14 -12.17
N GLY A 60 18.99 13.04 -11.61
CA GLY A 60 19.94 11.98 -11.94
C GLY A 60 19.85 10.72 -11.09
N ASN A 61 19.30 10.79 -9.87
CA ASN A 61 19.13 9.60 -9.01
C ASN A 61 17.66 9.35 -8.69
N ALA A 62 16.95 10.33 -8.13
CA ALA A 62 15.60 10.10 -7.61
C ALA A 62 14.56 9.93 -8.73
N MET A 63 14.48 10.86 -9.70
CA MET A 63 13.40 10.85 -10.70
C MET A 63 13.51 9.73 -11.75
N ILE A 64 14.69 9.12 -11.90
CA ILE A 64 14.89 7.98 -12.80
C ILE A 64 14.78 6.62 -12.07
N SER A 65 14.58 6.63 -10.75
CA SER A 65 14.46 5.41 -9.96
C SER A 65 13.20 4.63 -10.36
N GLU A 66 13.40 3.37 -10.77
CA GLU A 66 12.30 2.46 -11.12
C GLU A 66 11.33 2.24 -9.95
N ILE A 67 11.81 2.38 -8.72
CA ILE A 67 11.02 2.24 -7.49
C ILE A 67 9.95 3.33 -7.40
N LEU A 68 10.26 4.56 -7.82
CA LEU A 68 9.28 5.65 -7.83
C LEU A 68 8.22 5.49 -8.92
N VAL A 69 8.50 4.73 -9.98
CA VAL A 69 7.48 4.38 -11.00
C VAL A 69 6.43 3.43 -10.43
N ALA A 70 6.80 2.58 -9.45
CA ALA A 70 5.85 1.71 -8.75
C ALA A 70 4.86 2.49 -7.86
N VAL A 71 5.24 3.67 -7.36
CA VAL A 71 4.42 4.47 -6.43
C VAL A 71 3.04 4.82 -7.02
N PRO A 72 2.91 5.44 -8.21
CA PRO A 72 1.61 5.72 -8.81
C PRO A 72 0.75 4.48 -9.02
N LEU A 73 1.35 3.34 -9.37
CA LEU A 73 0.65 2.09 -9.62
C LEU A 73 0.09 1.49 -8.32
N PHE A 74 0.86 1.49 -7.23
CA PHE A 74 0.37 1.07 -5.92
C PHE A 74 -0.71 2.01 -5.37
N VAL A 75 -0.52 3.32 -5.51
CA VAL A 75 -1.53 4.31 -5.12
C VAL A 75 -2.81 4.07 -5.92
N PHE A 76 -2.71 3.88 -7.24
CA PHE A 76 -3.85 3.60 -8.10
C PHE A 76 -4.59 2.33 -7.66
N MET A 77 -3.87 1.23 -7.44
CA MET A 77 -4.42 -0.03 -6.94
C MET A 77 -5.22 0.20 -5.64
N GLY A 78 -4.60 0.87 -4.67
CA GLY A 78 -5.21 1.15 -3.38
C GLY A 78 -6.49 1.98 -3.47
N VAL A 79 -6.42 3.11 -4.17
CA VAL A 79 -7.56 4.00 -4.37
C VAL A 79 -8.67 3.29 -5.16
N MET A 80 -8.33 2.49 -6.17
CA MET A 80 -9.30 1.73 -6.96
C MET A 80 -10.07 0.72 -6.10
N LEU A 81 -9.37 -0.01 -5.22
CA LEU A 81 -10.00 -0.96 -4.30
C LEU A 81 -10.87 -0.26 -3.26
N GLU A 82 -10.39 0.84 -2.69
CA GLU A 82 -11.16 1.66 -1.75
C GLU A 82 -12.47 2.15 -2.37
N ARG A 83 -12.40 2.65 -3.62
CA ARG A 83 -13.58 3.15 -4.36
C ARG A 83 -14.52 2.07 -4.85
N SER A 84 -14.07 0.82 -4.95
CA SER A 84 -14.90 -0.33 -5.32
C SER A 84 -15.77 -0.89 -4.17
N LYS A 85 -15.88 -0.16 -3.05
CA LYS A 85 -16.64 -0.53 -1.84
C LYS A 85 -16.22 -1.86 -1.22
N VAL A 86 -14.97 -2.28 -1.46
CA VAL A 86 -14.39 -3.48 -0.83
C VAL A 86 -14.37 -3.31 0.68
N ALA A 87 -14.01 -2.13 1.17
CA ALA A 87 -13.95 -1.82 2.60
C ALA A 87 -15.29 -2.02 3.32
N GLU A 88 -16.38 -1.52 2.74
CA GLU A 88 -17.74 -1.62 3.30
C GLU A 88 -18.21 -3.08 3.36
N GLU A 89 -18.08 -3.82 2.26
CA GLU A 89 -18.46 -5.23 2.21
C GLU A 89 -17.61 -6.10 3.14
N LEU A 90 -16.30 -5.84 3.23
CA LEU A 90 -15.42 -6.54 4.16
C LEU A 90 -15.81 -6.26 5.62
N LEU A 91 -16.12 -5.01 5.96
CA LEU A 91 -16.57 -4.63 7.30
C LEU A 91 -17.88 -5.32 7.67
N ASP A 92 -18.89 -5.27 6.79
CA ASP A 92 -20.17 -5.94 7.01
C ASP A 92 -19.99 -7.45 7.19
N THR A 93 -19.15 -8.03 6.35
CA THR A 93 -18.93 -9.48 6.32
C THR A 93 -18.11 -9.97 7.52
N MET A 94 -17.07 -9.24 7.92
CA MET A 94 -16.34 -9.52 9.17
C MET A 94 -17.22 -9.25 10.40
N GLY A 95 -18.07 -8.23 10.35
CA GLY A 95 -19.06 -7.94 11.38
C GLY A 95 -20.05 -9.09 11.59
N MET A 96 -20.51 -9.75 10.52
CA MET A 96 -21.31 -10.98 10.61
C MET A 96 -20.53 -12.16 11.20
N LEU A 97 -19.24 -12.27 10.87
CA LEU A 97 -18.39 -13.38 11.33
C LEU A 97 -18.04 -13.28 12.81
N PHE A 98 -17.58 -12.11 13.25
CA PHE A 98 -17.05 -11.91 14.60
C PHE A 98 -18.01 -11.17 15.53
N GLY A 99 -19.02 -10.46 15.02
CA GLY A 99 -19.88 -9.56 15.79
C GLY A 99 -20.67 -10.22 16.92
N ALA A 100 -20.91 -11.54 16.84
CA ALA A 100 -21.56 -12.29 17.91
C ALA A 100 -20.67 -12.46 19.16
N MET A 101 -19.37 -12.18 19.05
CA MET A 101 -18.42 -12.25 20.15
C MET A 101 -18.28 -10.89 20.82
N ARG A 102 -17.98 -10.89 22.13
CA ARG A 102 -17.57 -9.69 22.87
C ARG A 102 -16.31 -9.12 22.24
N GLY A 103 -16.29 -7.83 21.92
CA GLY A 103 -15.20 -7.21 21.16
C GLY A 103 -15.19 -7.52 19.65
N GLY A 104 -16.16 -8.28 19.15
CA GLY A 104 -16.19 -8.79 17.77
C GLY A 104 -16.14 -7.71 16.68
N LEU A 105 -16.80 -6.58 16.90
CA LEU A 105 -16.79 -5.47 15.94
C LEU A 105 -15.42 -4.77 15.92
N GLY A 106 -14.73 -4.65 17.05
CA GLY A 106 -13.36 -4.15 17.10
C GLY A 106 -12.37 -5.09 16.40
N ILE A 107 -12.51 -6.41 16.59
CA ILE A 107 -11.72 -7.40 15.85
C ILE A 107 -11.97 -7.27 14.34
N SER A 108 -13.23 -7.07 13.94
CA SER A 108 -13.60 -6.87 12.53
C SER A 108 -12.91 -5.63 11.95
N VAL A 109 -12.92 -4.50 12.65
CA VAL A 109 -12.21 -3.28 12.24
C VAL A 109 -10.71 -3.51 12.11
N CYS A 110 -10.11 -4.27 13.03
CA CYS A 110 -8.68 -4.58 12.98
C CYS A 110 -8.31 -5.47 11.79
N VAL A 111 -9.07 -6.54 11.55
CA VAL A 111 -8.83 -7.47 10.43
C VAL A 111 -9.06 -6.79 9.10
N VAL A 112 -10.17 -6.06 8.93
CA VAL A 112 -10.42 -5.32 7.70
C VAL A 112 -9.41 -4.19 7.52
N GLY A 113 -9.02 -3.52 8.61
CA GLY A 113 -7.95 -2.53 8.60
C GLY A 113 -6.63 -3.10 8.12
N ALA A 114 -6.25 -4.29 8.56
CA ALA A 114 -5.05 -4.99 8.11
C ALA A 114 -5.11 -5.39 6.63
N LEU A 115 -6.25 -5.88 6.15
CA LEU A 115 -6.44 -6.25 4.74
C LEU A 115 -6.44 -5.02 3.83
N LEU A 116 -7.11 -3.93 4.25
CA LEU A 116 -7.11 -2.68 3.50
C LEU A 116 -5.72 -2.02 3.54
N ALA A 117 -5.04 -2.06 4.68
CA ALA A 117 -3.68 -1.57 4.87
C ALA A 117 -2.71 -2.13 3.83
N ALA A 118 -2.74 -3.45 3.62
CA ALA A 118 -1.94 -4.12 2.60
C ALA A 118 -2.25 -3.65 1.17
N SER A 119 -3.42 -3.06 0.93
CA SER A 119 -3.83 -2.64 -0.42
C SER A 119 -3.72 -1.15 -0.67
N THR A 120 -3.98 -0.31 0.33
CA THR A 120 -4.08 1.16 0.18
C THR A 120 -2.80 1.89 0.55
N GLY A 121 -2.05 1.41 1.56
CA GLY A 121 -0.80 2.05 2.03
C GLY A 121 -0.92 3.50 2.52
N ILE A 122 -2.14 4.06 2.61
CA ILE A 122 -2.39 5.48 2.92
C ILE A 122 -3.19 5.57 4.22
N VAL A 123 -2.53 6.03 5.29
CA VAL A 123 -3.12 6.12 6.63
C VAL A 123 -4.31 7.09 6.67
N GLY A 124 -4.14 8.30 6.12
CA GLY A 124 -5.19 9.33 6.19
C GLY A 124 -6.50 8.90 5.54
N ALA A 125 -6.43 8.32 4.34
CA ALA A 125 -7.60 7.81 3.62
C ALA A 125 -8.25 6.65 4.38
N THR A 126 -7.46 5.66 4.80
CA THR A 126 -7.97 4.47 5.50
C THR A 126 -8.64 4.83 6.83
N VAL A 127 -8.04 5.72 7.64
CA VAL A 127 -8.62 6.18 8.91
C VAL A 127 -9.93 6.95 8.67
N VAL A 128 -9.99 7.81 7.64
CA VAL A 128 -11.21 8.56 7.31
C VAL A 128 -12.31 7.62 6.84
N THR A 129 -12.01 6.71 5.92
CA THR A 129 -12.96 5.74 5.37
C THR A 129 -13.49 4.81 6.47
N MET A 130 -12.59 4.22 7.28
CA MET A 130 -12.99 3.40 8.42
C MET A 130 -13.72 4.22 9.48
N GLY A 131 -13.32 5.46 9.72
CA GLY A 131 -14.00 6.36 10.65
C GLY A 131 -15.44 6.66 10.23
N LEU A 132 -15.67 6.96 8.95
CA LEU A 132 -17.01 7.25 8.43
C LEU A 132 -17.91 6.02 8.38
N LEU A 133 -17.35 4.83 8.12
CA LEU A 133 -18.11 3.59 7.98
C LEU A 133 -18.32 2.85 9.32
N SER A 134 -17.27 2.71 10.13
CA SER A 134 -17.28 1.85 11.32
C SER A 134 -17.61 2.58 12.62
N LEU A 135 -17.19 3.85 12.79
CA LEU A 135 -17.40 4.58 14.04
C LEU A 135 -18.89 4.77 14.37
N PRO A 136 -19.78 5.20 13.44
CA PRO A 136 -21.20 5.35 13.73
C PRO A 136 -21.84 4.03 14.13
N THR A 137 -21.45 2.95 13.47
CA THR A 137 -21.94 1.58 13.72
C THR A 137 -21.49 1.09 15.10
N MET A 138 -20.22 1.28 15.48
CA MET A 138 -19.69 0.92 16.79
C MET A 138 -20.42 1.67 17.92
N LEU A 139 -20.60 2.98 17.79
CA LEU A 139 -21.27 3.80 18.80
C LEU A 139 -22.75 3.44 18.95
N ARG A 140 -23.48 3.22 17.86
CA ARG A 140 -24.89 2.76 17.89
C ARG A 140 -25.05 1.41 18.59
N ARG A 141 -24.02 0.55 18.51
CA ARG A 141 -23.98 -0.76 19.17
C ARG A 141 -23.51 -0.70 20.62
N GLY A 142 -23.24 0.50 21.17
CA GLY A 142 -22.86 0.67 22.58
C GLY A 142 -21.36 0.50 22.85
N TYR A 143 -20.50 0.53 21.83
CA TYR A 143 -19.05 0.59 22.09
C TYR A 143 -18.67 1.92 22.71
N SER A 144 -17.71 1.90 23.62
CA SER A 144 -17.14 3.14 24.16
C SER A 144 -16.40 3.92 23.06
N ALA A 145 -16.61 5.24 23.01
CA ALA A 145 -16.02 6.10 21.98
C ALA A 145 -14.48 6.05 21.98
N SER A 146 -13.86 5.96 23.16
CA SER A 146 -12.41 5.84 23.28
C SER A 146 -11.88 4.55 22.63
N LEU A 147 -12.53 3.41 22.87
CA LEU A 147 -12.12 2.13 22.29
C LEU A 147 -12.38 2.09 20.77
N ALA A 148 -13.52 2.61 20.33
CA ALA A 148 -13.85 2.66 18.91
C ALA A 148 -12.87 3.55 18.13
N CYS A 149 -12.66 4.80 18.57
CA CYS A 149 -11.71 5.71 17.95
C CYS A 149 -10.28 5.15 18.00
N GLY A 150 -9.85 4.63 19.15
CA GLY A 150 -8.52 4.03 19.31
C GLY A 150 -8.30 2.85 18.35
N SER A 151 -9.27 1.93 18.25
CA SER A 151 -9.21 0.78 17.35
C SER A 151 -9.16 1.21 15.89
N ILE A 152 -9.96 2.20 15.47
CA ILE A 152 -9.97 2.72 14.10
C ILE A 152 -8.65 3.39 13.75
N CYS A 153 -8.14 4.26 14.63
CA CYS A 153 -6.86 4.94 14.43
C CYS A 153 -5.70 3.92 14.33
N ALA A 154 -5.62 2.96 15.26
CA ALA A 154 -4.58 1.94 15.25
C ALA A 154 -4.65 1.05 14.01
N SER A 155 -5.86 0.65 13.61
CA SER A 155 -6.05 -0.19 12.42
C SER A 155 -5.71 0.56 11.14
N GLY A 156 -6.02 1.85 11.05
CA GLY A 156 -5.70 2.66 9.87
C GLY A 156 -4.21 2.96 9.72
N THR A 157 -3.42 2.95 10.82
CA THR A 157 -1.96 3.12 10.76
C THR A 157 -1.23 1.85 10.30
N LEU A 158 -1.88 0.69 10.29
CA LEU A 158 -1.30 -0.57 9.81
C LEU A 158 -0.83 -0.49 8.34
N GLY A 159 -1.43 0.41 7.54
CA GLY A 159 -1.05 0.64 6.15
C GLY A 159 0.41 1.06 5.96
N GLN A 160 1.08 1.53 7.00
CA GLN A 160 2.49 1.90 6.91
C GLN A 160 3.42 0.69 6.99
N ILE A 161 3.03 -0.36 7.73
CA ILE A 161 3.91 -1.49 8.04
C ILE A 161 3.57 -2.75 7.24
N ILE A 162 2.28 -2.98 6.91
CA ILE A 162 1.86 -4.19 6.22
C ILE A 162 2.14 -4.07 4.72
N PRO A 163 2.96 -4.97 4.13
CA PRO A 163 3.24 -4.94 2.69
C PRO A 163 2.04 -5.31 1.81
N PRO A 164 1.95 -4.78 0.56
CA PRO A 164 2.79 -3.73 -0.03
C PRO A 164 2.52 -2.33 0.58
N SER A 165 3.56 -1.71 1.14
CA SER A 165 3.47 -0.39 1.79
C SER A 165 4.25 0.66 1.00
N LEU A 166 3.58 1.74 0.64
CA LEU A 166 4.20 2.88 -0.04
C LEU A 166 5.32 3.51 0.78
N VAL A 167 5.19 3.53 2.11
CA VAL A 167 6.24 4.06 3.00
C VAL A 167 7.49 3.19 2.90
N LEU A 168 7.36 1.86 2.90
CA LEU A 168 8.50 0.94 2.75
C LEU A 168 9.13 1.03 1.35
N VAL A 169 8.33 1.24 0.30
CA VAL A 169 8.83 1.46 -1.07
C VAL A 169 9.72 2.71 -1.12
N VAL A 170 9.25 3.83 -0.57
CA VAL A 170 9.99 5.10 -0.56
C VAL A 170 11.23 5.03 0.32
N LEU A 171 11.13 4.39 1.49
CA LEU A 171 12.28 4.19 2.38
C LEU A 171 13.29 3.20 1.82
N GLY A 172 12.90 2.30 0.91
CA GLY A 172 13.80 1.29 0.37
C GLY A 172 14.99 1.86 -0.39
N ASP A 173 14.74 2.90 -1.18
CA ASP A 173 15.80 3.65 -1.87
C ASP A 173 16.78 4.27 -0.86
N GLN A 174 16.27 4.98 0.15
CA GLN A 174 17.09 5.63 1.18
C GLN A 174 17.87 4.64 2.04
N ILE A 175 17.25 3.52 2.41
CA ILE A 175 17.89 2.47 3.21
C ILE A 175 18.99 1.78 2.38
N SER A 176 18.73 1.51 1.09
CA SER A 176 19.74 0.94 0.20
C SER A 176 20.97 1.84 0.07
N ASP A 177 20.76 3.15 -0.15
CA ASP A 177 21.84 4.13 -0.25
C ASP A 177 22.65 4.24 1.06
N ALA A 178 21.96 4.38 2.20
CA ALA A 178 22.60 4.45 3.51
C ALA A 178 23.37 3.17 3.84
N TYR A 179 22.82 2.00 3.46
CA TYR A 179 23.49 0.72 3.62
C TYR A 179 24.74 0.60 2.76
N GLN A 180 24.68 0.98 1.48
CA GLN A 180 25.83 0.99 0.58
C GLN A 180 26.92 1.95 1.06
N GLU A 181 26.56 3.12 1.59
CA GLU A 181 27.53 4.06 2.16
C GLU A 181 28.22 3.49 3.41
N ALA A 182 27.45 2.87 4.32
CA ALA A 182 27.99 2.20 5.50
C ALA A 182 28.94 1.04 5.12
N GLN A 183 28.59 0.25 4.12
CA GLN A 183 29.41 -0.85 3.60
C GLN A 183 30.71 -0.35 2.97
N ARG A 184 30.65 0.74 2.18
CA ARG A 184 31.85 1.38 1.62
C ARG A 184 32.80 1.88 2.72
N LYS A 185 32.27 2.43 3.81
CA LYS A 185 33.05 2.84 4.99
C LYS A 185 33.72 1.65 5.70
N LEU A 186 33.12 0.46 5.65
CA LEU A 186 33.68 -0.79 6.17
C LEU A 186 34.69 -1.45 5.20
N GLY A 187 34.99 -0.84 4.06
CA GLY A 187 35.90 -1.38 3.05
C GLY A 187 35.26 -2.37 2.07
N ASN A 188 33.94 -2.55 2.13
CA ASN A 188 33.19 -3.34 1.15
C ASN A 188 32.73 -2.43 0.01
N PHE A 189 33.41 -2.53 -1.14
CA PHE A 189 33.11 -1.71 -2.32
C PHE A 189 32.06 -2.33 -3.26
N ALA A 190 31.63 -3.57 -3.01
CA ALA A 190 30.59 -4.26 -3.77
C ALA A 190 29.59 -4.98 -2.83
N PRO A 191 28.86 -4.25 -1.98
CA PRO A 191 27.80 -4.82 -1.16
C PRO A 191 26.58 -5.20 -1.99
N ASP A 192 25.88 -6.26 -1.59
CA ASP A 192 24.54 -6.54 -2.09
C ASP A 192 23.58 -5.46 -1.58
N PRO A 193 22.85 -4.74 -2.45
CA PRO A 193 21.94 -3.69 -2.03
C PRO A 193 20.74 -4.29 -1.30
N VAL A 194 20.24 -3.58 -0.29
CA VAL A 194 18.97 -3.94 0.36
C VAL A 194 17.84 -3.59 -0.60
N SER A 195 17.10 -4.60 -1.06
CA SER A 195 15.99 -4.40 -1.99
C SER A 195 14.69 -4.04 -1.27
N VAL A 196 13.74 -3.47 -2.01
CA VAL A 196 12.36 -3.27 -1.51
C VAL A 196 11.71 -4.60 -1.13
N GLY A 197 12.02 -5.67 -1.85
CA GLY A 197 11.55 -7.02 -1.54
C GLY A 197 12.04 -7.51 -0.18
N ASP A 198 13.29 -7.25 0.17
CA ASP A 198 13.86 -7.60 1.48
C ASP A 198 13.17 -6.82 2.61
N LEU A 199 12.86 -5.54 2.37
CA LEU A 199 12.10 -4.73 3.32
C LEU A 199 10.67 -5.23 3.51
N PHE A 200 10.00 -5.66 2.43
CA PHE A 200 8.68 -6.26 2.52
C PHE A 200 8.72 -7.58 3.30
N ALA A 201 9.70 -8.45 3.02
CA ALA A 201 9.91 -9.70 3.74
C ALA A 201 10.16 -9.44 5.24
N GLY A 202 11.04 -8.48 5.55
CA GLY A 202 11.39 -8.09 6.91
C GLY A 202 10.25 -7.43 7.68
N ALA A 203 9.36 -6.71 7.00
CA ALA A 203 8.21 -6.03 7.62
C ALA A 203 7.00 -6.95 7.84
N LEU A 204 6.91 -8.10 7.16
CA LEU A 204 5.76 -8.99 7.24
C LEU A 204 5.54 -9.55 8.66
N LEU A 205 6.59 -10.08 9.28
CA LEU A 205 6.52 -10.63 10.63
C LEU A 205 6.12 -9.58 11.69
N PRO A 206 6.78 -8.41 11.78
CA PRO A 206 6.37 -7.37 12.74
C PRO A 206 4.98 -6.80 12.43
N GLY A 207 4.60 -6.68 11.15
CA GLY A 207 3.26 -6.25 10.75
C GLY A 207 2.17 -7.20 11.24
N LEU A 208 2.33 -8.50 11.00
CA LEU A 208 1.38 -9.52 11.48
C LEU A 208 1.38 -9.66 13.01
N ALA A 209 2.55 -9.54 13.65
CA ALA A 209 2.65 -9.52 15.10
C ALA A 209 1.88 -8.34 15.71
N LEU A 210 1.97 -7.15 15.10
CA LEU A 210 1.25 -5.96 15.54
C LEU A 210 -0.27 -6.12 15.42
N VAL A 211 -0.75 -6.69 14.30
CA VAL A 211 -2.17 -7.06 14.14
C VAL A 211 -2.61 -8.03 15.22
N GLY A 212 -1.80 -9.06 15.49
CA GLY A 212 -2.05 -10.01 16.58
C GLY A 212 -2.14 -9.32 17.94
N MET A 213 -1.21 -8.41 18.25
CA MET A 213 -1.23 -7.62 19.48
C MET A 213 -2.48 -6.74 19.59
N TYR A 214 -2.95 -6.13 18.51
CA TYR A 214 -4.18 -5.33 18.50
C TYR A 214 -5.42 -6.18 18.74
N ILE A 215 -5.51 -7.36 18.11
CA ILE A 215 -6.60 -8.32 18.34
C ILE A 215 -6.59 -8.80 19.80
N LEU A 216 -5.41 -9.16 20.32
CA LEU A 216 -5.25 -9.60 21.72
C LEU A 216 -5.64 -8.48 22.70
N TYR A 217 -5.24 -7.24 22.45
CA TYR A 217 -5.64 -6.10 23.25
C TYR A 217 -7.16 -5.90 23.23
N GLN A 218 -7.79 -6.00 22.06
CA GLN A 218 -9.24 -5.88 21.93
C GLN A 218 -9.99 -6.99 22.68
N MET A 219 -9.50 -8.23 22.59
CA MET A 219 -10.04 -9.37 23.36
C MET A 219 -9.87 -9.18 24.86
N PHE A 220 -8.70 -8.70 25.30
CA PHE A 220 -8.40 -8.44 26.69
C PHE A 220 -9.32 -7.37 27.28
N ILE A 221 -9.51 -6.24 26.59
CA ILE A 221 -10.45 -5.19 27.00
C ILE A 221 -11.89 -5.69 26.99
N ALA A 222 -12.28 -6.52 26.02
CA ALA A 222 -13.62 -7.10 25.97
C ALA A 222 -13.91 -8.06 27.13
N TRP A 223 -12.88 -8.71 27.66
CA TRP A 223 -12.98 -9.55 28.85
C TRP A 223 -13.03 -8.73 30.15
N LEU A 224 -12.16 -7.72 30.30
CA LEU A 224 -12.11 -6.87 31.50
C LEU A 224 -13.28 -5.89 31.62
N ARG A 225 -13.73 -5.32 30.50
CA ARG A 225 -14.80 -4.31 30.45
C ARG A 225 -15.85 -4.71 29.42
N PRO A 226 -16.70 -5.72 29.71
CA PRO A 226 -17.67 -6.22 28.76
C PRO A 226 -18.70 -5.18 28.30
N GLU A 227 -19.00 -4.20 29.15
CA GLU A 227 -19.91 -3.09 28.85
C GLU A 227 -19.35 -2.15 27.76
N SER A 228 -18.02 -2.07 27.62
CA SER A 228 -17.36 -1.20 26.64
C SER A 228 -17.33 -1.78 25.22
N SER A 229 -17.65 -3.07 25.07
CA SER A 229 -17.61 -3.81 23.80
C SER A 229 -18.65 -4.94 23.75
N PRO A 230 -19.94 -4.58 23.81
CA PRO A 230 -21.03 -5.55 23.85
C PRO A 230 -21.08 -6.41 22.56
N PRO A 231 -21.50 -7.68 22.66
CA PRO A 231 -21.71 -8.54 21.51
C PRO A 231 -23.01 -8.15 20.79
N ILE A 232 -23.06 -8.37 19.47
CA ILE A 232 -24.27 -8.17 18.67
C ILE A 232 -25.13 -9.43 18.76
N PRO A 233 -26.46 -9.33 19.00
CA PRO A 233 -27.36 -10.48 18.98
C PRO A 233 -27.27 -11.25 17.67
N ARG A 234 -27.13 -12.58 17.75
CA ARG A 234 -26.96 -13.44 16.55
C ARG A 234 -28.14 -13.33 15.59
N ASP A 235 -29.36 -13.17 16.08
CA ASP A 235 -30.56 -13.10 15.25
C ASP A 235 -30.55 -11.87 14.33
N GLU A 236 -29.97 -10.75 14.77
CA GLU A 236 -29.81 -9.54 13.94
C GLU A 236 -28.66 -9.64 12.93
N LEU A 237 -27.60 -10.37 13.26
CA LEU A 237 -26.46 -10.57 12.37
C LEU A 237 -26.79 -11.54 11.24
N VAL A 238 -27.51 -12.60 11.58
CA VAL A 238 -27.74 -13.74 10.71
C VAL A 238 -28.90 -13.45 9.76
N GLN A 239 -29.89 -12.63 10.14
CA GLN A 239 -31.03 -12.24 9.29
C GLN A 239 -31.70 -13.44 8.59
N GLY A 240 -31.73 -14.61 9.24
CA GLY A 240 -32.27 -15.85 8.67
C GLY A 240 -31.33 -16.64 7.73
N ARG A 241 -30.07 -16.21 7.55
CA ARG A 241 -29.06 -16.93 6.76
C ARG A 241 -28.48 -18.14 7.52
N THR A 242 -28.03 -19.15 6.81
CA THR A 242 -27.36 -20.29 7.45
C THR A 242 -25.88 -19.95 7.74
N ASN A 243 -25.26 -20.55 8.76
CA ASN A 243 -23.82 -20.41 9.02
C ASN A 243 -22.96 -20.70 7.77
N ARG A 244 -23.41 -21.63 6.92
CA ARG A 244 -22.77 -21.95 5.64
C ARG A 244 -22.83 -20.79 4.63
N GLU A 245 -23.94 -20.07 4.60
CA GLU A 245 -24.13 -18.92 3.69
C GLU A 245 -23.25 -17.74 4.12
N ILE A 246 -23.17 -17.49 5.43
CA ILE A 246 -22.27 -16.48 6.00
C ILE A 246 -20.82 -16.83 5.69
N ALA A 247 -20.40 -18.07 5.94
CA ALA A 247 -19.05 -18.52 5.64
C ALA A 247 -18.73 -18.41 4.13
N MET A 248 -19.69 -18.70 3.25
CA MET A 248 -19.51 -18.59 1.82
C MET A 248 -19.45 -17.13 1.35
N GLN A 249 -20.21 -16.23 1.98
CA GLN A 249 -20.12 -14.79 1.74
C GLN A 249 -18.77 -14.22 2.20
N VAL A 250 -18.31 -14.62 3.40
CA VAL A 250 -16.98 -14.30 3.93
C VAL A 250 -15.88 -14.74 2.96
N ALA A 251 -15.93 -15.99 2.51
CA ALA A 251 -14.97 -16.50 1.55
C ALA A 251 -14.97 -15.67 0.26
N ARG A 252 -16.15 -15.38 -0.31
CA ARG A 252 -16.27 -14.59 -1.54
C ARG A 252 -15.75 -13.16 -1.39
N ALA A 253 -16.04 -12.49 -0.27
CA ALA A 253 -15.62 -11.12 -0.02
C ALA A 253 -14.09 -11.03 0.18
N LEU A 254 -13.48 -12.02 0.82
CA LEU A 254 -12.04 -12.06 1.08
C LEU A 254 -11.20 -12.53 -0.10
N VAL A 255 -11.74 -13.39 -0.98
CA VAL A 255 -10.99 -14.00 -2.08
C VAL A 255 -10.31 -12.93 -2.94
N ALA A 256 -11.04 -11.89 -3.36
CA ALA A 256 -10.50 -10.89 -4.27
C ALA A 256 -9.32 -10.09 -3.68
N PRO A 257 -9.43 -9.44 -2.50
CA PRO A 257 -8.32 -8.73 -1.88
C PRO A 257 -7.15 -9.64 -1.52
N VAL A 258 -7.42 -10.83 -0.95
CA VAL A 258 -6.37 -11.76 -0.53
C VAL A 258 -5.60 -12.30 -1.72
N VAL A 259 -6.28 -12.71 -2.79
CA VAL A 259 -5.62 -13.16 -4.03
C VAL A 259 -4.75 -12.05 -4.61
N LEU A 260 -5.22 -10.80 -4.59
CA LEU A 260 -4.41 -9.69 -5.10
C LEU A 260 -3.17 -9.44 -4.23
N ILE A 261 -3.32 -9.42 -2.91
CA ILE A 261 -2.19 -9.26 -1.97
C ILE A 261 -1.19 -10.41 -2.16
N VAL A 262 -1.65 -11.66 -2.23
CA VAL A 262 -0.80 -12.83 -2.44
C VAL A 262 -0.14 -12.79 -3.82
N ALA A 263 -0.82 -12.34 -4.87
CA ALA A 263 -0.24 -12.21 -6.20
C ALA A 263 0.88 -11.15 -6.22
N VAL A 264 0.63 -9.98 -5.64
CA VAL A 264 1.61 -8.87 -5.59
C VAL A 264 2.77 -9.22 -4.67
N LEU A 265 2.49 -9.55 -3.41
CA LEU A 265 3.53 -9.83 -2.43
C LEU A 265 4.26 -11.13 -2.76
N GLY A 266 3.53 -12.17 -3.18
CA GLY A 266 4.13 -13.45 -3.56
C GLY A 266 5.03 -13.34 -4.78
N SER A 267 4.68 -12.53 -5.80
CA SER A 267 5.55 -12.33 -6.96
C SER A 267 6.83 -11.57 -6.63
N ILE A 268 6.76 -10.59 -5.70
CA ILE A 268 7.95 -9.87 -5.21
C ILE A 268 8.83 -10.80 -4.36
N LEU A 269 8.24 -11.49 -3.38
CA LEU A 269 9.00 -12.34 -2.44
C LEU A 269 9.59 -13.59 -3.11
N ALA A 270 8.93 -14.12 -4.14
CA ALA A 270 9.46 -15.22 -4.93
C ALA A 270 10.49 -14.78 -5.97
N GLY A 271 10.76 -13.47 -6.11
CA GLY A 271 11.68 -12.93 -7.11
C GLY A 271 11.21 -13.08 -8.55
N ILE A 272 9.90 -13.32 -8.77
CA ILE A 272 9.31 -13.51 -10.10
C ILE A 272 9.11 -12.15 -10.78
N ALA A 273 8.77 -11.12 -10.01
CA ALA A 273 8.48 -9.78 -10.51
C ALA A 273 9.19 -8.72 -9.67
N THR A 274 9.67 -7.67 -10.34
CA THR A 274 10.13 -6.45 -9.68
C THR A 274 8.98 -5.71 -8.99
N PRO A 275 9.22 -4.82 -8.01
CA PRO A 275 8.17 -4.04 -7.38
C PRO A 275 7.28 -3.28 -8.37
N THR A 276 7.85 -2.80 -9.47
CA THR A 276 7.12 -2.07 -10.53
C THR A 276 6.20 -2.98 -11.33
N GLU A 277 6.68 -4.16 -11.71
CA GLU A 277 5.85 -5.18 -12.39
C GLU A 277 4.75 -5.69 -11.47
N ALA A 278 5.06 -5.97 -10.20
CA ALA A 278 4.08 -6.39 -9.21
C ALA A 278 3.03 -5.29 -8.95
N ALA A 279 3.43 -4.02 -8.92
CA ALA A 279 2.50 -2.89 -8.83
C ALA A 279 1.59 -2.79 -10.06
N ALA A 280 2.11 -3.08 -11.26
CA ALA A 280 1.30 -3.12 -12.48
C ALA A 280 0.28 -4.28 -12.45
N VAL A 281 0.69 -5.47 -12.02
CA VAL A 281 -0.20 -6.63 -11.78
C VAL A 281 -1.29 -6.25 -10.77
N GLY A 282 -0.92 -5.57 -9.68
CA GLY A 282 -1.84 -5.05 -8.68
C GLY A 282 -2.86 -4.05 -9.24
N ALA A 283 -2.40 -3.06 -10.00
CA ALA A 283 -3.23 -2.05 -10.67
C ALA A 283 -4.22 -2.68 -11.66
N VAL A 284 -3.76 -3.63 -12.48
CA VAL A 284 -4.61 -4.40 -13.39
C VAL A 284 -5.63 -5.20 -12.61
N GLY A 285 -5.21 -5.95 -11.58
CA GLY A 285 -6.10 -6.75 -10.76
C GLY A 285 -7.17 -5.92 -10.05
N ALA A 286 -6.81 -4.77 -9.47
CA ALA A 286 -7.77 -3.85 -8.86
C ALA A 286 -8.76 -3.27 -9.88
N THR A 287 -8.30 -2.97 -11.10
CA THR A 287 -9.18 -2.51 -12.19
C THR A 287 -10.17 -3.57 -12.59
N LEU A 288 -9.70 -4.81 -12.80
CA LEU A 288 -10.51 -5.98 -13.13
C LEU A 288 -11.57 -6.26 -12.05
N LEU A 289 -11.18 -6.21 -10.77
CA LEU A 289 -12.08 -6.38 -9.63
C LEU A 289 -13.15 -5.28 -9.56
N GLY A 290 -12.76 -4.02 -9.75
CA GLY A 290 -13.72 -2.92 -9.81
C GLY A 290 -14.71 -3.06 -10.98
N GLY A 291 -14.24 -3.50 -12.14
CA GLY A 291 -15.08 -3.77 -13.31
C GLY A 291 -16.05 -4.95 -13.10
N LEU A 292 -15.63 -6.00 -12.39
CA LEU A 292 -16.47 -7.15 -12.05
C LEU A 292 -17.57 -6.79 -11.07
N ARG A 293 -17.27 -5.94 -10.09
CA ARG A 293 -18.27 -5.51 -9.09
C ARG A 293 -19.40 -4.66 -9.68
N LEU A 294 -19.10 -3.88 -10.72
CA LEU A 294 -20.10 -3.02 -11.36
C LEU A 294 -21.10 -3.80 -12.23
N ASP A 295 -20.68 -4.93 -12.81
CA ASP A 295 -21.54 -5.82 -13.60
C ASP A 295 -21.08 -7.28 -13.42
N PRO A 296 -21.56 -7.95 -12.35
CA PRO A 296 -21.17 -9.33 -12.02
C PRO A 296 -21.62 -10.35 -13.08
N ASP A 297 -22.76 -10.09 -13.73
CA ASP A 297 -23.37 -11.01 -14.70
C ASP A 297 -22.53 -11.13 -15.97
N LYS A 298 -21.88 -10.03 -16.38
CA LYS A 298 -20.97 -10.01 -17.53
C LYS A 298 -19.50 -10.15 -17.12
N GLY A 299 -19.19 -11.05 -16.19
CA GLY A 299 -17.83 -11.25 -15.68
C GLY A 299 -16.83 -11.93 -16.63
N LEU A 300 -17.29 -12.54 -17.73
CA LEU A 300 -16.45 -13.31 -18.67
C LEU A 300 -15.14 -12.61 -19.11
N PRO A 301 -15.14 -11.35 -19.62
CA PRO A 301 -13.92 -10.68 -20.04
C PRO A 301 -12.94 -10.45 -18.88
N ILE A 302 -13.45 -10.30 -17.65
CA ILE A 302 -12.61 -10.12 -16.46
C ILE A 302 -11.96 -11.44 -16.04
N TYR A 303 -12.73 -12.54 -16.02
CA TYR A 303 -12.17 -13.86 -15.70
C TYR A 303 -11.15 -14.31 -16.76
N ALA A 304 -11.41 -14.02 -18.05
CA ALA A 304 -10.47 -14.28 -19.14
C ALA A 304 -9.17 -13.47 -18.98
N ALA A 305 -9.27 -12.19 -18.61
CA ALA A 305 -8.09 -11.37 -18.32
C ALA A 305 -7.33 -11.84 -17.08
N ALA A 306 -8.03 -12.12 -15.97
CA ALA A 306 -7.41 -12.58 -14.73
C ALA A 306 -6.68 -13.92 -14.92
N THR A 307 -7.29 -14.87 -15.63
CA THR A 307 -6.65 -16.14 -15.99
C THR A 307 -5.49 -15.93 -16.96
N GLY A 308 -5.65 -15.06 -17.96
CA GLY A 308 -4.57 -14.66 -18.86
C GLY A 308 -3.35 -14.08 -18.13
N LEU A 309 -3.57 -13.25 -17.09
CA LEU A 309 -2.50 -12.70 -16.26
C LEU A 309 -1.71 -13.79 -15.54
N VAL A 310 -2.42 -14.71 -14.90
CA VAL A 310 -1.81 -15.82 -14.17
C VAL A 310 -1.02 -16.73 -15.13
N VAL A 311 -1.58 -17.02 -16.30
CA VAL A 311 -0.90 -17.83 -17.32
C VAL A 311 0.36 -17.14 -17.83
N VAL A 312 0.31 -15.83 -18.13
CA VAL A 312 1.50 -15.09 -18.56
C VAL A 312 2.58 -15.10 -17.50
N LEU A 313 2.24 -14.81 -16.24
CA LEU A 313 3.19 -14.85 -15.12
C LEU A 313 3.81 -16.24 -14.92
N PHE A 314 3.01 -17.29 -15.12
CA PHE A 314 3.50 -18.67 -15.08
C PHE A 314 4.44 -18.95 -16.25
N LEU A 315 4.06 -18.61 -17.48
CA LEU A 315 4.88 -18.83 -18.66
C LEU A 315 6.23 -18.10 -18.55
N THR A 316 6.25 -16.86 -18.06
CA THR A 316 7.50 -16.10 -17.84
C THR A 316 8.40 -16.73 -16.78
N ALA A 317 7.85 -17.49 -15.84
CA ALA A 317 8.64 -18.16 -14.80
C ALA A 317 9.31 -19.46 -15.27
N PHE A 318 8.74 -20.13 -16.27
CA PHE A 318 9.21 -21.46 -16.73
C PHE A 318 9.76 -21.47 -18.16
N MET A 319 9.50 -20.44 -18.97
CA MET A 319 9.85 -20.39 -20.39
C MET A 319 10.47 -19.04 -20.74
N ASP A 320 11.43 -19.05 -21.67
CA ASP A 320 12.01 -17.82 -22.21
C ASP A 320 11.18 -17.32 -23.40
N LEU A 321 10.33 -16.32 -23.15
CA LEU A 321 9.39 -15.75 -24.12
C LEU A 321 10.00 -14.66 -25.01
N ARG A 322 11.34 -14.51 -25.04
CA ARG A 322 12.00 -13.47 -25.84
C ARG A 322 11.87 -13.77 -27.34
N VAL A 323 11.16 -12.89 -28.04
CA VAL A 323 10.85 -13.02 -29.48
C VAL A 323 12.07 -12.76 -30.38
N SER A 324 13.08 -12.02 -29.90
CA SER A 324 14.27 -11.65 -30.68
C SER A 324 15.40 -12.70 -30.65
N ARG A 325 15.09 -13.98 -30.43
CA ARG A 325 16.07 -15.08 -30.41
C ARG A 325 16.24 -15.64 -31.82
N ASP A 326 17.49 -15.91 -32.20
CA ASP A 326 17.81 -16.50 -33.52
C ASP A 326 17.31 -17.95 -33.65
N ASP A 327 17.28 -18.70 -32.54
CA ASP A 327 16.70 -20.05 -32.46
C ASP A 327 15.69 -20.14 -31.30
N ILE A 328 14.41 -20.33 -31.68
CA ILE A 328 13.29 -20.51 -30.75
C ILE A 328 12.86 -21.99 -30.78
N PRO A 329 13.11 -22.77 -29.71
CA PRO A 329 12.60 -24.12 -29.58
C PRO A 329 11.08 -24.18 -29.82
N ALA A 330 10.58 -25.25 -30.42
CA ALA A 330 9.15 -25.38 -30.72
C ALA A 330 8.25 -25.22 -29.48
N MET A 331 8.73 -25.64 -28.31
CA MET A 331 8.05 -25.43 -27.03
C MET A 331 7.94 -23.94 -26.67
N ASP A 332 9.03 -23.19 -26.73
CA ASP A 332 9.07 -21.73 -26.47
C ASP A 332 8.19 -20.97 -27.47
N GLY A 333 8.15 -21.40 -28.73
CA GLY A 333 7.28 -20.84 -29.77
C GLY A 333 5.79 -21.00 -29.45
N VAL A 334 5.38 -22.16 -28.92
CA VAL A 334 4.00 -22.36 -28.42
C VAL A 334 3.74 -21.47 -27.20
N GLY A 335 4.69 -21.37 -26.28
CA GLY A 335 4.62 -20.49 -25.11
C GLY A 335 4.39 -19.03 -25.50
N ILE A 336 5.12 -18.53 -26.51
CA ILE A 336 4.96 -17.16 -27.03
C ILE A 336 3.55 -16.96 -27.59
N LEU A 337 3.02 -17.91 -28.37
CA LEU A 337 1.69 -17.79 -28.97
C LEU A 337 0.57 -17.80 -27.90
N VAL A 338 0.71 -18.64 -26.88
CA VAL A 338 -0.21 -18.64 -25.71
C VAL A 338 -0.11 -17.31 -24.96
N ALA A 339 1.10 -16.80 -24.73
CA ALA A 339 1.31 -15.51 -24.08
C ALA A 339 0.64 -14.36 -24.85
N VAL A 340 0.78 -14.33 -26.18
CA VAL A 340 0.10 -13.32 -27.02
C VAL A 340 -1.42 -13.42 -26.89
N ALA A 341 -2.00 -14.63 -26.94
CA ALA A 341 -3.44 -14.81 -26.76
C ALA A 341 -3.90 -14.33 -25.37
N CYS A 342 -3.14 -14.63 -24.32
CA CYS A 342 -3.40 -14.15 -22.97
C CYS A 342 -3.28 -12.62 -22.85
N CYS A 343 -2.31 -11.99 -23.53
CA CYS A 343 -2.18 -10.53 -23.59
C CYS A 343 -3.38 -9.87 -24.28
N ILE A 344 -3.93 -10.48 -25.34
CA ILE A 344 -5.15 -9.99 -26.01
C ILE A 344 -6.35 -10.08 -25.06
N ALA A 345 -6.52 -11.23 -24.37
CA ALA A 345 -7.58 -11.40 -23.38
C ALA A 345 -7.46 -10.39 -22.22
N LEU A 346 -6.23 -10.12 -21.77
CA LEU A 346 -5.92 -9.10 -20.78
C LEU A 346 -6.32 -7.70 -21.23
N ALA A 347 -5.89 -7.28 -22.42
CA ALA A 347 -6.21 -5.98 -22.98
C ALA A 347 -7.74 -5.81 -23.10
N TRP A 348 -8.46 -6.84 -23.54
CA TRP A 348 -9.91 -6.82 -23.62
C TRP A 348 -10.56 -6.67 -22.23
N GLY A 349 -10.17 -7.47 -21.24
CA GLY A 349 -10.74 -7.38 -19.90
C GLY A 349 -10.44 -6.04 -19.21
N ILE A 350 -9.22 -5.51 -19.36
CA ILE A 350 -8.84 -4.19 -18.86
C ILE A 350 -9.71 -3.11 -19.52
N TRP A 351 -9.87 -3.15 -20.84
CA TRP A 351 -10.71 -2.19 -21.56
C TRP A 351 -12.16 -2.20 -21.06
N VAL A 352 -12.77 -3.38 -20.96
CA VAL A 352 -14.14 -3.52 -20.45
C VAL A 352 -14.25 -3.00 -19.01
N SER A 353 -13.27 -3.32 -18.17
CA SER A 353 -13.27 -2.91 -16.76
C SER A 353 -13.12 -1.40 -16.62
N LEU A 354 -12.19 -0.79 -17.35
CA LEU A 354 -12.03 0.66 -17.41
C LEU A 354 -13.28 1.35 -17.94
N ALA A 355 -13.91 0.83 -18.99
CA ALA A 355 -15.14 1.39 -19.55
C ALA A 355 -16.29 1.36 -18.52
N ARG A 356 -16.44 0.27 -17.75
CA ARG A 356 -17.43 0.17 -16.67
C ARG A 356 -17.18 1.18 -15.56
N VAL A 357 -15.94 1.26 -15.10
CA VAL A 357 -15.53 2.14 -13.99
C VAL A 357 -15.55 3.61 -14.40
N TYR A 358 -15.29 3.90 -15.68
CA TYR A 358 -15.50 5.23 -16.25
C TYR A 358 -16.99 5.58 -16.31
N GLY A 359 -17.84 4.66 -16.77
CA GLY A 359 -19.28 4.84 -16.85
C GLY A 359 -19.96 5.06 -15.49
N SER A 360 -19.41 4.51 -14.41
CA SER A 360 -19.89 4.76 -13.04
C SER A 360 -19.39 6.09 -12.44
N GLY A 361 -18.55 6.85 -13.15
CA GLY A 361 -17.92 8.07 -12.66
C GLY A 361 -16.75 7.83 -11.69
N GLY A 362 -16.48 6.58 -11.31
CA GLY A 362 -15.44 6.23 -10.34
C GLY A 362 -14.03 6.48 -10.86
N LEU A 363 -13.78 6.28 -12.16
CA LEU A 363 -12.42 6.39 -12.71
C LEU A 363 -11.82 7.79 -12.57
N HIS A 364 -12.63 8.84 -12.75
CA HIS A 364 -12.15 10.22 -12.66
C HIS A 364 -11.67 10.55 -11.23
N GLU A 365 -12.39 10.04 -10.23
CA GLU A 365 -12.02 10.21 -8.83
C GLU A 365 -10.77 9.40 -8.46
N VAL A 366 -10.67 8.15 -8.95
CA VAL A 366 -9.49 7.30 -8.77
C VAL A 366 -8.26 7.98 -9.37
N MET A 367 -8.35 8.49 -10.60
CA MET A 367 -7.25 9.22 -11.25
C MET A 367 -6.87 10.48 -10.49
N ARG A 368 -7.84 11.32 -10.11
CA ARG A 368 -7.56 12.55 -9.37
C ARG A 368 -6.88 12.30 -8.03
N SER A 369 -7.35 11.28 -7.29
CA SER A 369 -6.75 10.88 -6.02
C SER A 369 -5.35 10.30 -6.24
N THR A 370 -5.18 9.44 -7.24
CA THR A 370 -3.88 8.87 -7.60
C THR A 370 -2.86 9.95 -7.93
N THR A 371 -3.22 10.92 -8.78
CA THR A 371 -2.35 12.04 -9.14
C THR A 371 -2.00 12.88 -7.92
N ARG A 372 -2.98 13.19 -7.06
CA ARG A 372 -2.74 14.01 -5.86
C ARG A 372 -1.80 13.31 -4.88
N VAL A 373 -2.06 12.06 -4.55
CA VAL A 373 -1.23 11.30 -3.60
C VAL A 373 0.16 11.08 -4.18
N SER A 374 0.27 10.69 -5.45
CA SER A 374 1.57 10.51 -6.10
C SER A 374 2.37 11.81 -6.10
N ALA A 375 1.77 12.93 -6.52
CA ALA A 375 2.44 14.24 -6.51
C ALA A 375 2.90 14.65 -5.10
N MET A 376 2.10 14.34 -4.07
CA MET A 376 2.51 14.58 -2.67
C MET A 376 3.73 13.73 -2.29
N VAL A 377 3.75 12.45 -2.65
CA VAL A 377 4.88 11.55 -2.38
C VAL A 377 6.14 12.02 -3.10
N PHE A 378 6.06 12.33 -4.39
CA PHE A 378 7.18 12.88 -5.15
C PHE A 378 7.68 14.19 -4.55
N GLY A 379 6.78 15.10 -4.15
CA GLY A 379 7.15 16.34 -3.47
C GLY A 379 7.88 16.10 -2.15
N ILE A 380 7.45 15.11 -1.36
CA ILE A 380 8.11 14.71 -0.11
C ILE A 380 9.50 14.13 -0.40
N VAL A 381 9.65 13.27 -1.42
CA VAL A 381 10.95 12.69 -1.80
C VAL A 381 11.92 13.79 -2.22
N ILE A 382 11.49 14.74 -3.06
CA ILE A 382 12.33 15.87 -3.48
C ILE A 382 12.73 16.73 -2.27
N GLY A 383 11.79 17.05 -1.38
CA GLY A 383 12.07 17.81 -0.17
C GLY A 383 13.01 17.07 0.78
N ALA A 384 12.86 15.75 0.92
CA ALA A 384 13.72 14.91 1.74
C ALA A 384 15.15 14.86 1.19
N GLN A 385 15.33 14.76 -0.13
CA GLN A 385 16.64 14.79 -0.78
C GLN A 385 17.37 16.12 -0.54
N LEU A 386 16.63 17.23 -0.50
CA LEU A 386 17.19 18.54 -0.14
C LEU A 386 17.53 18.65 1.35
N PHE A 387 16.78 17.96 2.21
CA PHE A 387 17.02 17.94 3.65
C PHE A 387 18.22 17.06 4.05
N SER A 388 18.48 15.99 3.30
CA SER A 388 19.60 15.08 3.54
C SER A 388 20.92 15.52 2.90
N SER A 389 20.89 16.50 1.99
CA SER A 389 22.07 17.03 1.30
C SER A 389 22.82 18.05 2.15
#